data_AF-B1G608-F1
#
_entry.id   AF-B1G608-F1
#
_cell.length_a   1.000
_cell.length_b   1.000
_cell.length_c   1.000
_cell.angle_alpha   90.00
_cell.angle_beta   90.00
_cell.angle_gamma   90.00
#
_symmetry.space_group_name_H-M   'P 1'
#
loop_
_entity.id
_entity.type
_entity.pdbx_description
1 polymer ?
#
loop_
_entity_poly.entity_id
_entity_poly.type
_entity_poly.pdbx_seq_one_letter_code
_entity_poly.pdbx_strand_id
1 'polypeptide(L)'
;MHASSSGDNGMDNSNVFAGRIAIVGMSCRFPGGASCASTYWDFLNSGQSAIRETPPERFDIDAFYSPDPDEPGTTYSRVAGYVDDPFFFDRRFFRTSAAEAMEMDPQQRWMLELTWAALENAGLVPSQLRGTSAGVFMTTGEADYGRRTVWSGDPRGITTYSKLGNLRAMAPGRVAHILGLGGPAIFVDTTCSSSLVAIHLAAQSLREGDCDVAIAGGVNLILGPEETIGVARLKAMSPSGQCRPFDANADGYIRGEGGGVIVMKRLEDALAHGDRIDAVLAGSAVNSDGASNGLTAPNGAAQEAVIRRALARARARPQDVAYIEAHGTGTSLGDPIELSALRNVYARSVARPKPILVGSVKSQVGHLEGAAGMAGIIKAILILRHRHVPAQVNFSTPNPRFRWSDEQLDVARCRAPLDDPRALVGVSGFGITGTNVHLILAPRPTREVAANDADRQRVLTLSGRSAEARQRLAREFRTKLAASPVSLRDVCYTASVRREKLRPSRRVRRYDESGFHPGNRRFSASRCVGHLARRQQPEKAAPCLCLPWAGLMASRRWGGVV
;
A
#
# COMPACT_ATOMS: atom_id res chain seq x y z
N MET A 1 -52.42 15.20 -30.20
CA MET A 1 -51.77 16.35 -29.54
C MET A 1 -50.75 15.79 -28.55
N HIS A 2 -49.47 15.93 -28.90
CA HIS A 2 -48.32 15.54 -28.06
C HIS A 2 -47.84 16.75 -27.25
N ALA A 3 -47.51 16.52 -25.97
CA ALA A 3 -46.37 17.08 -25.21
C ALA A 3 -46.56 16.65 -23.74
N SER A 4 -45.82 15.70 -23.15
CA SER A 4 -44.41 15.70 -22.73
C SER A 4 -44.00 16.89 -21.84
N SER A 5 -43.88 16.64 -20.53
CA SER A 5 -42.91 17.35 -19.68
C SER A 5 -42.21 16.33 -18.76
N SER A 6 -41.03 15.91 -19.23
CA SER A 6 -40.03 15.19 -18.45
C SER A 6 -39.32 16.20 -17.55
N GLY A 7 -39.48 16.05 -16.23
CA GLY A 7 -38.65 16.73 -15.24
C GLY A 7 -37.25 16.13 -15.22
N ASP A 8 -36.31 16.84 -15.82
CA ASP A 8 -34.87 16.61 -15.70
C ASP A 8 -34.42 17.03 -14.29
N ASN A 9 -34.40 16.09 -13.34
CA ASN A 9 -33.71 16.26 -12.08
C ASN A 9 -32.23 15.88 -12.28
N GLY A 10 -31.49 16.79 -12.93
CA GLY A 10 -30.04 16.79 -12.89
C GLY A 10 -29.57 16.94 -11.45
N MET A 11 -29.20 15.83 -10.81
CA MET A 11 -28.49 15.87 -9.54
C MET A 11 -27.20 16.68 -9.73
N ASP A 12 -27.07 17.76 -8.98
CA ASP A 12 -25.86 18.54 -8.83
C ASP A 12 -24.69 17.61 -8.42
N ASN A 13 -23.83 17.29 -9.39
CA ASN A 13 -22.68 16.40 -9.23
C ASN A 13 -21.62 16.92 -8.24
N SER A 14 -21.68 18.19 -7.83
CA SER A 14 -20.71 18.76 -6.88
C SER A 14 -20.84 18.14 -5.47
N ASN A 15 -22.03 17.72 -5.07
CA ASN A 15 -22.29 17.17 -3.73
C ASN A 15 -22.04 15.65 -3.61
N VAL A 16 -21.79 14.96 -4.73
CA VAL A 16 -21.48 13.51 -4.77
C VAL A 16 -20.01 13.24 -4.39
N PHE A 17 -19.14 14.24 -4.53
CA PHE A 17 -17.69 14.12 -4.27
C PHE A 17 -17.23 14.74 -2.96
N ALA A 18 -18.03 15.62 -2.35
CA ALA A 18 -17.69 16.31 -1.11
C ALA A 18 -17.32 15.33 0.02
N GLY A 19 -16.15 15.53 0.63
CA GLY A 19 -15.65 14.74 1.76
C GLY A 19 -15.05 13.36 1.42
N ARG A 20 -15.02 12.95 0.14
CA ARG A 20 -14.39 11.69 -0.31
C ARG A 20 -12.88 11.86 -0.45
N ILE A 21 -12.15 10.77 -0.20
CA ILE A 21 -10.69 10.76 -0.21
C ILE A 21 -10.19 9.90 -1.37
N ALA A 22 -9.36 10.48 -2.24
CA ALA A 22 -8.67 9.76 -3.29
C ALA A 22 -7.43 9.07 -2.75
N ILE A 23 -7.25 7.79 -3.08
CA ILE A 23 -5.98 7.09 -2.94
C ILE A 23 -5.21 7.29 -4.25
N VAL A 24 -4.12 8.05 -4.20
CA VAL A 24 -3.40 8.51 -5.40
C VAL A 24 -2.10 7.74 -5.65
N GLY A 25 -1.58 7.03 -4.66
CA GLY A 25 -0.46 6.11 -4.84
C GLY A 25 -0.32 5.12 -3.72
N MET A 26 0.43 4.06 -3.99
CA MET A 26 0.69 2.97 -3.05
C MET A 26 2.05 2.31 -3.28
N SER A 27 2.60 1.75 -2.21
CA SER A 27 3.76 0.86 -2.24
C SER A 27 3.57 -0.28 -1.23
N CYS A 28 4.24 -1.41 -1.46
CA CYS A 28 4.19 -2.55 -0.56
C CYS A 28 5.43 -3.43 -0.67
N ARG A 29 5.66 -4.20 0.39
CA ARG A 29 6.58 -5.34 0.45
C ARG A 29 5.91 -6.41 1.31
N PHE A 30 5.50 -7.51 0.69
CA PHE A 30 4.86 -8.64 1.33
C PHE A 30 5.59 -9.95 1.00
N PRO A 31 5.36 -11.03 1.77
CA PRO A 31 5.91 -12.35 1.49
C PRO A 31 5.57 -12.86 0.07
N GLY A 32 6.34 -13.82 -0.43
CA GLY A 32 6.14 -14.38 -1.78
C GLY A 32 6.68 -13.49 -2.92
N GLY A 33 7.70 -12.65 -2.64
CA GLY A 33 8.31 -11.76 -3.64
C GLY A 33 7.46 -10.54 -4.03
N ALA A 34 6.38 -10.28 -3.30
CA ALA A 34 5.43 -9.19 -3.54
C ALA A 34 6.00 -7.82 -3.12
N SER A 35 6.95 -7.31 -3.91
CA SER A 35 7.67 -6.04 -3.68
C SER A 35 7.02 -4.79 -4.31
N CYS A 36 5.89 -4.94 -5.00
CA CYS A 36 5.09 -3.84 -5.53
C CYS A 36 3.67 -4.31 -5.90
N ALA A 37 2.78 -3.38 -6.26
CA ALA A 37 1.39 -3.69 -6.59
C ALA A 37 1.22 -4.72 -7.71
N SER A 38 2.10 -4.76 -8.73
CA SER A 38 1.99 -5.75 -9.81
C SER A 38 2.43 -7.14 -9.36
N THR A 39 3.59 -7.27 -8.71
CA THR A 39 4.07 -8.58 -8.23
C THR A 39 3.18 -9.12 -7.10
N TYR A 40 2.58 -8.24 -6.31
CA TYR A 40 1.57 -8.64 -5.34
C TYR A 40 0.30 -9.15 -6.01
N TRP A 41 -0.17 -8.50 -7.08
CA TRP A 41 -1.30 -9.01 -7.86
C TRP A 41 -1.01 -10.39 -8.46
N ASP A 42 0.18 -10.59 -9.03
CA ASP A 42 0.60 -11.89 -9.57
C ASP A 42 0.61 -12.96 -8.46
N PHE A 43 1.15 -12.63 -7.28
CA PHE A 43 1.14 -13.51 -6.11
C PHE A 43 -0.28 -13.83 -5.61
N LEU A 44 -1.18 -12.85 -5.55
CA LEU A 44 -2.58 -13.06 -5.17
C LEU A 44 -3.30 -14.05 -6.11
N ASN A 45 -2.90 -14.09 -7.39
CA ASN A 45 -3.48 -14.99 -8.38
C ASN A 45 -2.74 -16.33 -8.51
N SER A 46 -1.62 -16.52 -7.82
CA SER A 46 -0.83 -17.76 -7.92
C SER A 46 -1.48 -18.95 -7.20
N GLY A 47 -2.41 -18.69 -6.27
CA GLY A 47 -2.98 -19.70 -5.39
C GLY A 47 -2.00 -20.23 -4.34
N GLN A 48 -0.85 -19.57 -4.14
CA GLN A 48 0.19 -20.01 -3.22
C GLN A 48 0.11 -19.32 -1.86
N SER A 49 0.55 -20.06 -0.83
CA SER A 49 0.86 -19.54 0.49
C SER A 49 2.36 -19.27 0.60
N ALA A 50 2.74 -18.12 1.17
CA ALA A 50 4.11 -17.72 1.43
C ALA A 50 4.54 -18.01 2.88
N ILE A 51 3.75 -18.79 3.62
CA ILE A 51 4.12 -19.28 4.95
C ILE A 51 5.29 -20.27 4.81
N ARG A 52 6.37 -20.02 5.56
CA ARG A 52 7.58 -20.85 5.57
C ARG A 52 8.20 -20.90 6.95
N GLU A 53 9.15 -21.81 7.15
CA GLU A 53 9.92 -21.92 8.38
C GLU A 53 10.72 -20.64 8.68
N THR A 54 10.93 -20.39 9.97
CA THR A 54 11.69 -19.24 10.48
C THR A 54 13.11 -19.23 9.94
N PRO A 55 13.51 -18.21 9.16
CA PRO A 55 14.87 -18.13 8.63
C PRO A 55 15.89 -17.96 9.76
N PRO A 56 17.06 -18.64 9.72
CA PRO A 56 18.09 -18.55 10.76
C PRO A 56 18.60 -17.12 10.98
N GLU A 57 18.54 -16.25 9.97
CA GLU A 57 18.94 -14.85 10.11
C GLU A 57 17.98 -14.00 10.95
N ARG A 58 16.78 -14.49 11.28
CA ARG A 58 15.87 -13.85 12.24
C ARG A 58 16.30 -14.19 13.66
N PHE A 59 16.15 -15.45 14.04
CA PHE A 59 16.56 -16.02 15.31
C PHE A 59 16.59 -17.55 15.21
N ASP A 60 17.30 -18.20 16.13
CA ASP A 60 17.32 -19.66 16.24
C ASP A 60 15.98 -20.16 16.79
N ILE A 61 15.10 -20.66 15.91
CA ILE A 61 13.78 -21.16 16.30
C ILE A 61 13.87 -22.46 17.11
N ASP A 62 14.92 -23.26 16.93
CA ASP A 62 15.07 -24.54 17.63
C ASP A 62 15.28 -24.34 19.13
N ALA A 63 15.99 -23.26 19.50
CA ALA A 63 16.21 -22.89 20.90
C ALA A 63 14.91 -22.52 21.65
N PHE A 64 13.82 -22.22 20.94
CA PHE A 64 12.55 -21.80 21.53
C PHE A 64 11.37 -22.70 21.15
N TYR A 65 11.60 -23.79 20.41
CA TYR A 65 10.52 -24.64 19.94
C TYR A 65 10.18 -25.72 20.97
N SER A 66 8.90 -25.85 21.28
CA SER A 66 8.36 -27.05 21.94
C SER A 66 7.01 -27.40 21.33
N PRO A 67 6.75 -28.69 21.03
CA PRO A 67 5.42 -29.12 20.62
C PRO A 67 4.37 -29.00 21.74
N ASP A 68 4.79 -28.87 23.01
CA ASP A 68 3.88 -28.65 24.15
C ASP A 68 3.47 -27.16 24.21
N PRO A 69 2.18 -26.82 23.97
CA PRO A 69 1.71 -25.45 24.04
C PRO A 69 1.79 -24.82 25.43
N ASP A 70 1.92 -25.63 26.49
CA ASP A 70 1.91 -25.18 27.88
C ASP A 70 3.33 -25.06 28.48
N GLU A 71 4.37 -25.62 27.84
CA GLU A 71 5.77 -25.51 28.30
C GLU A 71 6.23 -24.05 28.29
N PRO A 72 6.58 -23.39 29.42
CA PRO A 72 6.92 -21.96 29.45
C PRO A 72 8.14 -21.55 28.63
N GLY A 73 8.15 -20.33 28.09
CA GLY A 73 9.31 -19.77 27.37
C GLY A 73 9.51 -20.26 25.94
N THR A 74 8.65 -21.16 25.46
CA THR A 74 8.71 -21.76 24.12
C THR A 74 7.53 -21.34 23.23
N THR A 75 7.60 -21.67 21.94
CA THR A 75 6.55 -21.58 20.94
C THR A 75 6.34 -22.95 20.27
N TYR A 76 5.09 -23.29 20.00
CA TYR A 76 4.72 -24.47 19.21
C TYR A 76 4.63 -24.19 17.70
N SER A 77 4.82 -22.94 17.27
CA SER A 77 4.88 -22.58 15.86
C SER A 77 6.33 -22.33 15.43
N ARG A 78 6.69 -22.87 14.26
CA ARG A 78 8.00 -22.67 13.59
C ARG A 78 7.90 -21.79 12.35
N VAL A 79 6.70 -21.46 11.91
CA VAL A 79 6.42 -20.89 10.59
C VAL A 79 5.81 -19.50 10.69
N ALA A 80 6.12 -18.65 9.71
CA ALA A 80 5.49 -17.36 9.51
C ALA A 80 5.54 -16.94 8.02
N GLY A 81 4.81 -15.90 7.66
CA GLY A 81 4.94 -15.26 6.35
C GLY A 81 6.15 -14.32 6.33
N TYR A 82 7.33 -14.82 5.96
CA TYR A 82 8.57 -14.02 5.99
C TYR A 82 8.85 -13.31 4.66
N VAL A 83 9.26 -12.04 4.73
CA VAL A 83 9.82 -11.31 3.60
C VAL A 83 11.30 -11.66 3.40
N ASP A 84 11.81 -11.44 2.20
CA ASP A 84 13.24 -11.57 1.93
C ASP A 84 13.98 -10.29 2.33
N ASP A 85 15.16 -10.46 2.92
CA ASP A 85 16.13 -9.41 3.24
C ASP A 85 15.57 -8.14 3.93
N PRO A 86 15.01 -8.23 5.15
CA PRO A 86 14.37 -7.09 5.81
C PRO A 86 15.35 -5.98 6.23
N PHE A 87 16.67 -6.27 6.26
CA PHE A 87 17.67 -5.38 6.83
C PHE A 87 18.28 -4.36 5.84
N PHE A 88 18.07 -4.51 4.53
CA PHE A 88 18.66 -3.59 3.55
C PHE A 88 18.07 -2.18 3.67
N PHE A 89 18.95 -1.17 3.55
CA PHE A 89 18.55 0.24 3.60
C PHE A 89 19.57 1.15 2.91
N ASP A 90 19.11 2.01 1.99
CA ASP A 90 19.98 3.05 1.39
C ASP A 90 20.13 4.26 2.32
N ARG A 91 20.97 4.12 3.36
CA ARG A 91 21.21 5.18 4.35
C ARG A 91 21.68 6.51 3.72
N ARG A 92 22.46 6.46 2.63
CA ARG A 92 22.98 7.68 1.98
C ARG A 92 21.85 8.42 1.27
N PHE A 93 20.89 7.69 0.72
CA PHE A 93 19.70 8.28 0.14
C PHE A 93 18.89 9.07 1.18
N PHE A 94 18.67 8.49 2.35
CA PHE A 94 17.90 9.11 3.44
C PHE A 94 18.72 10.02 4.37
N ARG A 95 19.98 10.32 4.00
CA ARG A 95 20.88 11.22 4.76
C ARG A 95 21.14 10.75 6.19
N THR A 96 21.14 9.43 6.38
CA THR A 96 21.38 8.78 7.67
C THR A 96 22.85 8.37 7.78
N SER A 97 23.46 8.64 8.93
CA SER A 97 24.84 8.22 9.20
C SER A 97 24.94 6.69 9.29
N ALA A 98 26.15 6.14 9.18
CA ALA A 98 26.32 4.69 9.32
C ALA A 98 25.99 4.22 10.75
N ALA A 99 26.46 4.95 11.76
CA ALA A 99 26.19 4.65 13.16
C ALA A 99 24.69 4.71 13.48
N GLU A 100 23.99 5.72 12.97
CA GLU A 100 22.54 5.82 13.16
C GLU A 100 21.78 4.68 12.46
N ALA A 101 22.12 4.40 11.19
CA ALA A 101 21.41 3.38 10.41
C ALA A 101 21.55 1.96 11.01
N MET A 102 22.67 1.67 11.68
CA MET A 102 22.89 0.41 12.38
C MET A 102 21.97 0.25 13.60
N GLU A 103 21.65 1.36 14.28
CA GLU A 103 20.80 1.35 15.48
C GLU A 103 19.31 1.49 15.16
N MET A 104 18.96 1.93 13.94
CA MET A 104 17.58 2.08 13.49
C MET A 104 16.89 0.73 13.34
N ASP A 105 15.72 0.57 13.96
CA ASP A 105 14.81 -0.53 13.68
C ASP A 105 14.56 -0.63 12.16
N PRO A 106 14.75 -1.82 11.53
CA PRO A 106 14.43 -2.05 10.13
C PRO A 106 13.04 -1.58 9.69
N GLN A 107 12.05 -1.57 10.59
CA GLN A 107 10.71 -1.07 10.32
C GLN A 107 10.70 0.43 10.01
N GLN A 108 11.50 1.23 10.71
CA GLN A 108 11.66 2.66 10.42
C GLN A 108 12.35 2.90 9.08
N ARG A 109 13.33 2.05 8.74
CA ARG A 109 14.03 2.08 7.44
C ARG A 109 13.05 1.78 6.30
N TRP A 110 12.22 0.75 6.46
CA TRP A 110 11.18 0.38 5.51
C TRP A 110 10.14 1.48 5.34
N MET A 111 9.72 2.14 6.41
CA MET A 111 8.77 3.26 6.32
C MET A 111 9.28 4.38 5.41
N LEU A 112 10.57 4.70 5.48
CA LEU A 112 11.18 5.69 4.60
C LEU A 112 11.18 5.25 3.13
N GLU A 113 11.60 4.01 2.85
CA GLU A 113 11.65 3.46 1.49
C GLU A 113 10.25 3.30 0.86
N LEU A 114 9.30 2.75 1.62
CA LEU A 114 7.92 2.56 1.18
C LEU A 114 7.23 3.91 0.98
N THR A 115 7.45 4.89 1.86
CA THR A 115 6.90 6.23 1.68
C THR A 115 7.43 6.87 0.40
N TRP A 116 8.75 6.80 0.17
CA TRP A 116 9.33 7.32 -1.05
C TRP A 116 8.74 6.66 -2.30
N ALA A 117 8.64 5.33 -2.30
CA ALA A 117 8.06 4.58 -3.41
C ALA A 117 6.58 4.91 -3.64
N ALA A 118 5.79 5.13 -2.58
CA ALA A 118 4.38 5.48 -2.68
C ALA A 118 4.19 6.90 -3.25
N LEU A 119 5.04 7.87 -2.87
CA LEU A 119 5.05 9.21 -3.44
C LEU A 119 5.44 9.19 -4.93
N GLU A 120 6.46 8.43 -5.31
CA GLU A 120 6.80 8.24 -6.73
C GLU A 120 5.67 7.54 -7.50
N ASN A 121 4.99 6.56 -6.89
CA ASN A 121 3.83 5.91 -7.47
C ASN A 121 2.66 6.90 -7.69
N ALA A 122 2.45 7.82 -6.75
CA ALA A 122 1.49 8.92 -6.88
C ALA A 122 1.89 9.99 -7.90
N GLY A 123 3.15 10.01 -8.33
CA GLY A 123 3.68 11.08 -9.18
C GLY A 123 3.88 12.40 -8.44
N LEU A 124 3.90 12.37 -7.10
CA LEU A 124 4.24 13.52 -6.28
C LEU A 124 5.75 13.60 -6.13
N VAL A 125 6.31 14.78 -6.35
CA VAL A 125 7.75 15.02 -6.21
C VAL A 125 8.06 15.32 -4.75
N PRO A 126 8.83 14.47 -4.03
CA PRO A 126 9.07 14.65 -2.60
C PRO A 126 9.65 16.01 -2.23
N SER A 127 10.52 16.60 -3.06
CA SER A 127 11.05 17.95 -2.81
C SER A 127 9.98 19.05 -2.83
N GLN A 128 8.86 18.84 -3.53
CA GLN A 128 7.75 19.81 -3.60
C GLN A 128 6.83 19.73 -2.38
N LEU A 129 6.90 18.65 -1.58
CA LEU A 129 6.16 18.51 -0.33
C LEU A 129 6.89 19.12 0.87
N ARG A 130 8.15 19.53 0.70
CA ARG A 130 8.91 20.16 1.77
C ARG A 130 8.28 21.51 2.14
N GLY A 131 7.98 21.69 3.41
CA GLY A 131 7.35 22.88 3.97
C GLY A 131 5.83 22.91 3.80
N THR A 132 5.20 21.89 3.21
CA THR A 132 3.74 21.81 3.11
C THR A 132 3.13 21.18 4.36
N SER A 133 1.81 21.26 4.47
CA SER A 133 0.98 20.66 5.53
C SER A 133 0.84 19.13 5.41
N ALA A 134 1.66 18.43 4.61
CA ALA A 134 1.48 16.99 4.41
C ALA A 134 1.60 16.21 5.73
N GLY A 135 0.64 15.34 6.02
CA GLY A 135 0.57 14.55 7.26
C GLY A 135 1.04 13.10 7.08
N VAL A 136 1.45 12.47 8.18
CA VAL A 136 2.00 11.11 8.27
C VAL A 136 1.33 10.35 9.40
N PHE A 137 0.73 9.20 9.09
CA PHE A 137 -0.06 8.38 10.02
C PHE A 137 0.39 6.94 9.90
N MET A 138 1.16 6.43 10.86
CA MET A 138 1.87 5.17 10.69
C MET A 138 1.83 4.29 11.93
N THR A 139 2.00 2.99 11.71
CA THR A 139 2.19 1.98 12.76
C THR A 139 3.41 1.12 12.43
N THR A 140 4.11 0.67 13.45
CA THR A 140 5.08 -0.44 13.31
C THR A 140 4.59 -1.62 14.12
N GLY A 141 5.14 -2.80 13.87
CA GLY A 141 5.04 -3.94 14.77
C GLY A 141 5.82 -3.73 16.05
N GLU A 142 6.06 -4.84 16.74
CA GLU A 142 6.84 -4.85 17.97
C GLU A 142 8.28 -4.36 17.74
N ALA A 143 8.88 -3.75 18.76
CA ALA A 143 10.20 -3.14 18.69
C ALA A 143 11.31 -4.15 19.01
N ASP A 144 11.24 -5.35 18.45
CA ASP A 144 12.13 -6.49 18.71
C ASP A 144 13.62 -6.10 18.57
N TYR A 145 13.93 -5.21 17.63
CA TYR A 145 15.28 -4.72 17.39
C TYR A 145 15.89 -4.01 18.61
N GLY A 146 15.05 -3.48 19.50
CA GLY A 146 15.45 -2.85 20.75
C GLY A 146 16.22 -3.80 21.65
N ARG A 147 15.94 -5.11 21.63
CA ARG A 147 16.66 -6.12 22.43
C ARG A 147 18.12 -6.27 22.05
N ARG A 148 18.47 -6.00 20.79
CA ARG A 148 19.86 -6.00 20.33
C ARG A 148 20.60 -4.71 20.67
N THR A 149 19.89 -3.70 21.16
CA THR A 149 20.38 -2.33 21.29
C THR A 149 20.03 -1.76 22.69
N VAL A 150 18.98 -0.96 22.81
CA VAL A 150 18.59 -0.23 24.02
C VAL A 150 18.05 -1.11 25.16
N TRP A 151 17.59 -2.32 24.87
CA TRP A 151 17.07 -3.31 25.82
C TRP A 151 17.94 -4.57 25.92
N SER A 152 19.22 -4.46 25.55
CA SER A 152 20.19 -5.56 25.62
C SER A 152 20.58 -5.99 27.03
N GLY A 153 20.21 -5.21 28.05
CA GLY A 153 20.62 -5.42 29.44
C GLY A 153 21.99 -4.81 29.78
N ASP A 154 22.77 -4.35 28.79
CA ASP A 154 24.01 -3.59 29.02
C ASP A 154 23.76 -2.08 28.89
N PRO A 155 23.67 -1.32 30.00
CA PRO A 155 23.41 0.11 29.95
C PRO A 155 24.53 0.91 29.24
N ARG A 156 25.73 0.35 29.11
CA ARG A 156 26.86 1.01 28.40
C ARG A 156 26.66 1.07 26.89
N GLY A 157 25.84 0.16 26.34
CA GLY A 157 25.45 0.15 24.92
C GLY A 157 24.35 1.14 24.56
N ILE A 158 23.76 1.83 25.55
CA ILE A 158 22.68 2.78 25.32
C ILE A 158 23.26 4.10 24.82
N THR A 159 22.91 4.46 23.57
CA THR A 159 23.32 5.68 22.90
C THR A 159 22.08 6.46 22.47
N THR A 160 22.28 7.71 22.02
CA THR A 160 21.20 8.49 21.39
C THR A 160 20.58 7.75 20.21
N TYR A 161 21.40 7.09 19.39
CA TYR A 161 20.91 6.37 18.22
C TYR A 161 20.18 5.09 18.57
N SER A 162 20.62 4.33 19.58
CA SER A 162 19.88 3.13 20.00
C SER A 162 18.52 3.49 20.61
N LYS A 163 18.44 4.57 21.38
CA LYS A 163 17.16 5.08 21.91
C LYS A 163 16.22 5.55 20.79
N LEU A 164 16.69 6.42 19.90
CA LEU A 164 15.86 6.99 18.82
C LEU A 164 15.58 5.97 17.70
N GLY A 165 16.45 4.98 17.53
CA GLY A 165 16.32 3.93 16.53
C GLY A 165 15.21 2.94 16.85
N ASN A 166 14.81 2.80 18.12
CA ASN A 166 13.83 1.80 18.58
C ASN A 166 12.57 2.41 19.20
N LEU A 167 12.50 3.74 19.32
CA LEU A 167 11.27 4.43 19.73
C LEU A 167 10.24 4.37 18.58
N ARG A 168 9.16 3.60 18.72
CA ARG A 168 8.17 3.38 17.64
C ARG A 168 7.59 4.68 17.04
N ALA A 169 7.32 5.66 17.91
CA ALA A 169 6.83 6.98 17.48
C ALA A 169 7.79 7.73 16.54
N MET A 170 9.06 7.31 16.45
CA MET A 170 10.01 7.87 15.48
C MET A 170 9.69 7.46 14.04
N ALA A 171 8.91 6.41 13.78
CA ALA A 171 8.58 6.01 12.41
C ALA A 171 7.91 7.16 11.61
N PRO A 172 6.74 7.71 12.01
CA PRO A 172 6.15 8.86 11.33
C PRO A 172 7.00 10.13 11.47
N GLY A 173 7.63 10.36 12.62
CA GLY A 173 8.48 11.53 12.88
C GLY A 173 9.68 11.63 11.94
N ARG A 174 10.37 10.50 11.67
CA ARG A 174 11.50 10.44 10.73
C ARG A 174 11.06 10.68 9.30
N VAL A 175 9.92 10.13 8.88
CA VAL A 175 9.35 10.39 7.55
C VAL A 175 9.07 11.88 7.39
N ALA A 176 8.37 12.49 8.36
CA ALA A 176 8.10 13.92 8.36
C ALA A 176 9.39 14.75 8.33
N HIS A 177 10.37 14.42 9.17
CA HIS A 177 11.65 15.13 9.25
C HIS A 177 12.46 15.05 7.95
N ILE A 178 12.64 13.84 7.40
CA ILE A 178 13.48 13.63 6.21
C ILE A 178 12.87 14.29 4.98
N LEU A 179 11.55 14.20 4.82
CA LEU A 179 10.83 14.82 3.71
C LEU A 179 10.58 16.32 3.95
N GLY A 180 10.63 16.77 5.20
CA GLY A 180 10.39 18.16 5.61
C GLY A 180 8.91 18.52 5.62
N LEU A 181 8.05 17.62 6.09
CA LEU A 181 6.59 17.79 6.11
C LEU A 181 6.16 18.49 7.40
N GLY A 182 5.23 19.44 7.30
CA GLY A 182 4.76 20.27 8.41
C GLY A 182 3.37 19.90 8.96
N GLY A 183 2.73 18.85 8.42
CA GLY A 183 1.45 18.35 8.94
C GLY A 183 1.59 17.42 10.15
N PRO A 184 0.47 16.81 10.60
CA PRO A 184 0.47 15.86 11.70
C PRO A 184 1.42 14.68 11.45
N ALA A 185 2.17 14.23 12.46
CA ALA A 185 3.01 13.03 12.40
C ALA A 185 2.65 12.09 13.55
N ILE A 186 1.73 11.16 13.30
CA ILE A 186 1.04 10.39 14.33
C ILE A 186 1.42 8.91 14.23
N PHE A 187 1.81 8.35 15.37
CA PHE A 187 1.94 6.91 15.55
C PHE A 187 0.64 6.35 16.11
N VAL A 188 0.15 5.26 15.52
CA VAL A 188 -1.11 4.61 15.89
C VAL A 188 -0.81 3.18 16.31
N ASP A 189 -1.33 2.78 17.47
CA ASP A 189 -1.31 1.38 17.91
C ASP A 189 -2.68 0.97 18.45
N THR A 190 -3.42 0.23 17.62
CA THR A 190 -4.66 -0.45 17.98
C THR A 190 -4.53 -1.94 17.66
N THR A 191 -3.32 -2.50 17.73
CA THR A 191 -2.98 -3.89 17.38
C THR A 191 -3.32 -4.24 15.93
N CYS A 192 -4.05 -5.32 15.65
CA CYS A 192 -4.34 -5.82 14.31
C CYS A 192 -5.12 -4.84 13.40
N SER A 193 -5.73 -3.79 13.98
CA SER A 193 -6.45 -2.75 13.25
C SER A 193 -5.63 -1.48 12.98
N SER A 194 -4.39 -1.37 13.50
CA SER A 194 -3.59 -0.12 13.52
C SER A 194 -3.49 0.57 12.17
N SER A 195 -3.09 -0.15 11.10
CA SER A 195 -2.91 0.46 9.78
C SER A 195 -4.22 0.98 9.17
N LEU A 196 -5.36 0.31 9.39
CA LEU A 196 -6.66 0.81 8.91
C LEU A 196 -7.16 1.99 9.75
N VAL A 197 -6.87 2.02 11.06
CA VAL A 197 -7.14 3.19 11.91
C VAL A 197 -6.26 4.37 11.49
N ALA A 198 -4.99 4.15 11.16
CA ALA A 198 -4.12 5.19 10.61
C ALA A 198 -4.68 5.79 9.31
N ILE A 199 -5.24 4.96 8.42
CA ILE A 199 -5.95 5.42 7.22
C ILE A 199 -7.21 6.22 7.59
N HIS A 200 -7.98 5.77 8.58
CA HIS A 200 -9.15 6.49 9.07
C HIS A 200 -8.79 7.90 9.56
N LEU A 201 -7.76 8.02 10.41
CA LEU A 201 -7.30 9.30 10.97
C LEU A 201 -6.74 10.22 9.88
N ALA A 202 -5.92 9.69 8.97
CA ALA A 202 -5.42 10.42 7.82
C ALA A 202 -6.56 10.99 6.95
N ALA A 203 -7.62 10.21 6.76
CA ALA A 203 -8.82 10.66 6.05
C ALA A 203 -9.60 11.75 6.82
N GLN A 204 -9.60 11.73 8.16
CA GLN A 204 -10.19 12.82 8.95
C GLN A 204 -9.38 14.11 8.81
N SER A 205 -8.06 14.05 9.00
CA SER A 205 -7.19 15.24 8.85
C SER A 205 -7.28 15.87 7.46
N LEU A 206 -7.44 15.08 6.40
CA LEU A 206 -7.70 15.62 5.05
C LEU A 206 -9.04 16.36 4.95
N ARG A 207 -10.09 15.85 5.60
CA ARG A 207 -11.44 16.46 5.61
C ARG A 207 -11.50 17.72 6.47
N GLU A 208 -10.79 17.72 7.58
CA GLU A 208 -10.75 18.83 8.54
C GLU A 208 -9.78 19.94 8.09
N GLY A 209 -8.87 19.64 7.15
CA GLY A 209 -7.93 20.61 6.60
C GLY A 209 -6.61 20.70 7.38
N ASP A 210 -6.34 19.78 8.31
CA ASP A 210 -5.04 19.67 8.99
C ASP A 210 -3.90 19.35 8.00
N CYS A 211 -4.23 18.72 6.87
CA CYS A 211 -3.29 18.41 5.80
C CYS A 211 -3.97 18.38 4.41
N ASP A 212 -3.18 18.61 3.37
CA ASP A 212 -3.64 18.53 1.97
C ASP A 212 -3.18 17.24 1.25
N VAL A 213 -2.21 16.56 1.85
CA VAL A 213 -1.70 15.25 1.47
C VAL A 213 -1.53 14.45 2.75
N ALA A 214 -2.06 13.23 2.80
CA ALA A 214 -1.84 12.33 3.93
C ALA A 214 -1.16 11.04 3.48
N ILE A 215 -0.17 10.63 4.24
CA ILE A 215 0.61 9.40 4.03
C ILE A 215 0.25 8.45 5.17
N ALA A 216 -0.39 7.33 4.84
CA ALA A 216 -0.81 6.33 5.82
C ALA A 216 -0.17 4.97 5.54
N GLY A 217 0.29 4.27 6.57
CA GLY A 217 0.98 2.99 6.35
C GLY A 217 1.29 2.19 7.60
N GLY A 218 1.82 0.99 7.38
CA GLY A 218 2.18 0.03 8.42
C GLY A 218 3.33 -0.86 7.96
N VAL A 219 4.25 -1.19 8.87
CA VAL A 219 5.27 -2.23 8.68
C VAL A 219 5.26 -3.14 9.88
N ASN A 220 5.36 -4.44 9.65
CA ASN A 220 5.53 -5.46 10.68
C ASN A 220 6.72 -6.34 10.31
N LEU A 221 7.66 -6.54 11.23
CA LEU A 221 8.79 -7.45 11.05
C LEU A 221 8.93 -8.33 12.31
N ILE A 222 9.32 -9.58 12.12
CA ILE A 222 9.48 -10.56 13.20
C ILE A 222 10.99 -10.72 13.39
N LEU A 223 11.56 -9.99 14.37
CA LEU A 223 13.02 -9.92 14.53
C LEU A 223 13.54 -10.63 15.79
N GLY A 224 12.63 -11.11 16.64
CA GLY A 224 12.92 -11.91 17.82
C GLY A 224 11.84 -12.96 18.12
N PRO A 225 12.14 -13.93 19.00
CA PRO A 225 11.22 -15.01 19.35
C PRO A 225 10.07 -14.57 20.26
N GLU A 226 10.18 -13.45 20.96
CA GLU A 226 9.41 -13.23 22.18
C GLU A 226 7.96 -12.87 21.94
N GLU A 227 7.67 -12.11 20.87
CA GLU A 227 6.29 -11.89 20.46
C GLU A 227 5.67 -13.20 19.94
N THR A 228 6.44 -14.04 19.25
CA THR A 228 5.97 -15.37 18.82
C THR A 228 5.64 -16.26 20.03
N ILE A 229 6.49 -16.26 21.06
CA ILE A 229 6.24 -16.95 22.33
C ILE A 229 5.00 -16.36 23.03
N GLY A 230 4.88 -15.03 23.08
CA GLY A 230 3.74 -14.33 23.68
C GLY A 230 2.41 -14.71 23.04
N VAL A 231 2.34 -14.67 21.70
CA VAL A 231 1.14 -15.09 20.95
C VAL A 231 0.88 -16.59 21.10
N ALA A 232 1.91 -17.44 21.18
CA ALA A 232 1.73 -18.87 21.48
C ALA A 232 1.01 -19.08 22.82
N ARG A 233 1.31 -18.28 23.86
CA ARG A 233 0.61 -18.36 25.16
C ARG A 233 -0.86 -17.97 25.08
N LEU A 234 -1.21 -17.08 24.16
CA LEU A 234 -2.62 -16.76 23.89
C LEU A 234 -3.36 -17.90 23.18
N LYS A 235 -2.67 -18.98 22.78
CA LYS A 235 -3.21 -20.09 21.98
C LYS A 235 -3.92 -19.59 20.72
N ALA A 236 -3.44 -18.46 20.17
CA ALA A 236 -4.02 -17.80 19.01
C ALA A 236 -3.39 -18.26 17.69
N MET A 237 -2.20 -18.89 17.75
CA MET A 237 -1.53 -19.41 16.55
C MET A 237 -2.08 -20.77 16.13
N SER A 238 -2.18 -20.97 14.82
CA SER A 238 -2.56 -22.25 14.21
C SER A 238 -1.50 -23.33 14.47
N PRO A 239 -1.84 -24.44 15.15
CA PRO A 239 -0.96 -25.59 15.27
C PRO A 239 -0.69 -26.28 13.92
N SER A 240 -1.62 -26.18 12.96
CA SER A 240 -1.44 -26.73 11.60
C SER A 240 -0.52 -25.90 10.70
N GLY A 241 0.00 -24.77 11.19
CA GLY A 241 0.99 -23.97 10.46
C GLY A 241 0.42 -23.17 9.29
N GLN A 242 -0.89 -22.95 9.22
CA GLN A 242 -1.55 -22.23 8.12
C GLN A 242 -2.69 -21.36 8.63
N CYS A 243 -2.90 -20.19 8.01
CA CYS A 243 -4.17 -19.46 8.19
C CYS A 243 -5.23 -20.09 7.28
N ARG A 244 -6.37 -20.53 7.85
CA ARG A 244 -7.50 -21.13 7.12
C ARG A 244 -8.81 -20.36 7.33
N PRO A 245 -8.85 -19.05 7.02
CA PRO A 245 -10.04 -18.22 7.20
C PRO A 245 -11.27 -18.86 6.55
N PHE A 246 -12.31 -19.03 7.36
CA PHE A 246 -13.63 -19.53 7.01
C PHE A 246 -13.71 -21.03 6.67
N ASP A 247 -12.60 -21.77 6.75
CA ASP A 247 -12.59 -23.23 6.58
C ASP A 247 -13.05 -23.94 7.87
N ALA A 248 -13.53 -25.17 7.74
CA ALA A 248 -13.90 -26.04 8.85
C ALA A 248 -12.71 -26.34 9.78
N ASN A 249 -11.49 -26.33 9.24
CA ASN A 249 -10.24 -26.58 9.97
C ASN A 249 -9.55 -25.30 10.44
N ALA A 250 -10.26 -24.18 10.52
CA ALA A 250 -9.78 -22.93 11.12
C ALA A 250 -9.37 -23.15 12.60
N ASP A 251 -8.07 -23.15 12.88
CA ASP A 251 -7.46 -23.51 14.16
C ASP A 251 -6.53 -22.41 14.73
N GLY A 252 -6.52 -21.22 14.14
CA GLY A 252 -5.69 -20.09 14.55
C GLY A 252 -5.11 -19.33 13.35
N TYR A 253 -4.29 -18.32 13.64
CA TYR A 253 -3.56 -17.58 12.61
C TYR A 253 -2.06 -17.91 12.64
N ILE A 254 -1.33 -17.47 11.62
CA ILE A 254 0.13 -17.54 11.55
C ILE A 254 0.64 -16.12 11.39
N ARG A 255 1.69 -15.74 12.13
CA ARG A 255 2.28 -14.39 12.06
C ARG A 255 2.82 -14.12 10.65
N GLY A 256 2.97 -12.84 10.29
CA GLY A 256 3.52 -12.44 9.01
C GLY A 256 4.29 -11.13 9.09
N GLU A 257 5.30 -11.01 8.24
CA GLU A 257 6.06 -9.80 7.99
C GLU A 257 5.52 -9.06 6.78
N GLY A 258 5.81 -7.77 6.70
CA GLY A 258 5.57 -6.97 5.52
C GLY A 258 5.10 -5.58 5.85
N GLY A 259 4.89 -4.77 4.82
CA GLY A 259 4.40 -3.43 5.00
C GLY A 259 3.89 -2.78 3.74
N GLY A 260 3.18 -1.68 3.91
CA GLY A 260 2.70 -0.86 2.81
C GLY A 260 2.43 0.56 3.24
N VAL A 261 2.42 1.45 2.26
CA VAL A 261 2.09 2.87 2.42
C VAL A 261 1.14 3.27 1.30
N ILE A 262 0.11 4.04 1.64
CA ILE A 262 -0.75 4.73 0.67
C ILE A 262 -0.64 6.24 0.83
N VAL A 263 -0.81 6.95 -0.29
CA VAL A 263 -0.86 8.41 -0.36
C VAL A 263 -2.28 8.83 -0.70
N MET A 264 -2.81 9.76 0.07
CA MET A 264 -4.20 10.20 0.01
C MET A 264 -4.31 11.71 -0.11
N LYS A 265 -5.35 12.15 -0.82
CA LYS A 265 -5.75 13.57 -0.96
C LYS A 265 -7.26 13.66 -0.92
N ARG A 266 -7.82 14.85 -0.66
CA ARG A 266 -9.24 15.10 -0.97
C ARG A 266 -9.47 14.80 -2.45
N LEU A 267 -10.61 14.18 -2.76
CA LEU A 267 -10.90 13.74 -4.13
C LEU A 267 -10.92 14.90 -5.12
N GLU A 268 -11.52 16.03 -4.72
CA GLU A 268 -11.54 17.27 -5.49
C GLU A 268 -10.13 17.78 -5.82
N ASP A 269 -9.22 17.78 -4.85
CA ASP A 269 -7.83 18.19 -5.06
C ASP A 269 -7.10 17.22 -5.98
N ALA A 270 -7.30 15.91 -5.83
CA ALA A 270 -6.68 14.92 -6.71
C ALA A 270 -7.14 15.11 -8.17
N LEU A 271 -8.43 15.38 -8.38
CA LEU A 271 -8.98 15.67 -9.70
C LEU A 271 -8.43 16.98 -10.27
N ALA A 272 -8.42 18.05 -9.48
CA ALA A 272 -7.90 19.36 -9.88
C ALA A 272 -6.42 19.33 -10.25
N HIS A 273 -5.60 18.57 -9.52
CA HIS A 273 -4.17 18.41 -9.80
C HIS A 273 -3.87 17.41 -10.92
N GLY A 274 -4.90 16.74 -11.45
CA GLY A 274 -4.76 15.71 -12.47
C GLY A 274 -3.98 14.50 -11.97
N ASP A 275 -4.11 14.19 -10.68
CA ASP A 275 -3.43 13.05 -10.07
C ASP A 275 -4.04 11.74 -10.56
N ARG A 276 -3.22 10.69 -10.57
CA ARG A 276 -3.72 9.34 -10.81
C ARG A 276 -4.50 8.90 -9.58
N ILE A 277 -5.72 8.42 -9.77
CA ILE A 277 -6.55 7.85 -8.71
C ILE A 277 -6.60 6.33 -8.88
N ASP A 278 -6.15 5.61 -7.85
CA ASP A 278 -6.20 4.15 -7.78
C ASP A 278 -7.58 3.65 -7.32
N ALA A 279 -8.10 4.27 -6.27
CA ALA A 279 -9.42 4.03 -5.70
C ALA A 279 -9.86 5.25 -4.90
N VAL A 280 -11.12 5.26 -4.46
CA VAL A 280 -11.67 6.30 -3.59
C VAL A 280 -12.09 5.66 -2.27
N LEU A 281 -11.59 6.16 -1.15
CA LEU A 281 -12.13 5.84 0.16
C LEU A 281 -13.45 6.60 0.33
N ALA A 282 -14.56 5.90 0.11
CA ALA A 282 -15.91 6.46 0.14
C ALA A 282 -16.38 6.72 1.58
N GLY A 283 -16.05 5.82 2.51
CA GLY A 283 -16.38 5.97 3.93
C GLY A 283 -15.52 5.08 4.81
N SER A 284 -15.39 5.47 6.08
CA SER A 284 -14.69 4.68 7.09
C SER A 284 -15.25 4.92 8.49
N ALA A 285 -15.19 3.90 9.34
CA ALA A 285 -15.63 4.00 10.73
C ALA A 285 -14.73 3.18 11.65
N VAL A 286 -14.61 3.65 12.89
CA VAL A 286 -13.90 2.98 13.99
C VAL A 286 -14.86 2.92 15.19
N ASN A 287 -14.87 1.81 15.93
CA ASN A 287 -15.53 1.69 17.24
C ASN A 287 -14.75 0.73 18.15
N SER A 288 -15.36 0.37 19.29
CA SER A 288 -14.83 -0.60 20.24
C SER A 288 -15.86 -1.69 20.54
N ASP A 289 -15.37 -2.90 20.82
CA ASP A 289 -16.14 -4.03 21.33
C ASP A 289 -16.77 -3.74 22.71
N GLY A 290 -16.21 -2.78 23.47
CA GLY A 290 -16.68 -2.42 24.80
C GLY A 290 -16.57 -3.59 25.79
N ALA A 291 -17.57 -3.73 26.67
CA ALA A 291 -17.66 -4.88 27.58
C ALA A 291 -18.17 -6.12 26.80
N SER A 292 -17.24 -6.89 26.22
CA SER A 292 -17.52 -8.16 25.54
C SER A 292 -17.33 -9.37 26.48
N ASN A 293 -17.45 -10.60 25.96
CA ASN A 293 -17.34 -11.86 26.72
C ASN A 293 -15.90 -12.18 27.21
N GLY A 294 -15.00 -11.21 27.17
CA GLY A 294 -13.60 -11.32 27.57
C GLY A 294 -12.79 -10.25 26.84
N LEU A 295 -11.72 -9.75 27.46
CA LEU A 295 -10.93 -8.63 26.92
C LEU A 295 -10.47 -8.85 25.47
N THR A 296 -10.19 -10.10 25.10
CA THR A 296 -9.69 -10.50 23.79
C THR A 296 -10.76 -11.16 22.91
N ALA A 297 -12.00 -11.30 23.41
CA ALA A 297 -13.09 -11.94 22.69
C ALA A 297 -13.79 -10.92 21.76
N PRO A 298 -13.93 -11.24 20.45
CA PRO A 298 -14.55 -10.32 19.51
C PRO A 298 -16.05 -10.14 19.76
N ASN A 299 -16.59 -8.96 19.43
CA ASN A 299 -18.02 -8.65 19.58
C ASN A 299 -18.73 -8.46 18.22
N GLY A 300 -19.55 -9.44 17.83
CA GLY A 300 -20.29 -9.41 16.56
C GLY A 300 -21.21 -8.19 16.40
N ALA A 301 -21.87 -7.72 17.48
CA ALA A 301 -22.73 -6.55 17.43
C ALA A 301 -21.92 -5.25 17.21
N ALA A 302 -20.71 -5.17 17.76
CA ALA A 302 -19.81 -4.06 17.52
C ALA A 302 -19.26 -4.06 16.08
N GLN A 303 -18.91 -5.24 15.54
CA GLN A 303 -18.51 -5.39 14.13
C GLN A 303 -19.66 -4.95 13.19
N GLU A 304 -20.88 -5.39 13.47
CA GLU A 304 -22.08 -4.97 12.77
C GLU A 304 -22.31 -3.44 12.78
N ALA A 305 -22.09 -2.81 13.93
CA ALA A 305 -22.25 -1.37 14.10
C ALA A 305 -21.19 -0.58 13.33
N VAL A 306 -19.92 -1.01 13.34
CA VAL A 306 -18.85 -0.32 12.60
C VAL A 306 -19.05 -0.42 11.10
N ILE A 307 -19.51 -1.58 10.59
CA ILE A 307 -19.82 -1.76 9.16
C ILE A 307 -20.96 -0.82 8.74
N ARG A 308 -22.08 -0.80 9.48
CA ARG A 308 -23.21 0.11 9.18
C ARG A 308 -22.81 1.58 9.21
N ARG A 309 -21.97 1.97 10.18
CA ARG A 309 -21.46 3.34 10.28
C ARG A 309 -20.56 3.71 9.09
N ALA A 310 -19.72 2.78 8.62
CA ALA A 310 -18.88 3.00 7.45
C ALA A 310 -19.71 3.15 6.16
N LEU A 311 -20.75 2.32 5.97
CA LEU A 311 -21.70 2.43 4.86
C LEU A 311 -22.47 3.75 4.89
N ALA A 312 -22.98 4.15 6.07
CA ALA A 312 -23.68 5.42 6.24
C ALA A 312 -22.78 6.61 5.87
N ARG A 313 -21.52 6.61 6.32
CA ARG A 313 -20.52 7.63 5.96
C ARG A 313 -20.17 7.61 4.47
N ALA A 314 -20.18 6.44 3.84
CA ALA A 314 -20.01 6.29 2.40
C ALA A 314 -21.24 6.73 1.59
N ARG A 315 -22.39 6.98 2.25
CA ARG A 315 -23.71 7.13 1.61
C ARG A 315 -24.00 5.95 0.66
N ALA A 316 -23.61 4.75 1.06
CA ALA A 316 -23.74 3.53 0.28
C ALA A 316 -24.73 2.57 0.94
N ARG A 317 -25.42 1.78 0.12
CA ARG A 317 -26.29 0.70 0.60
C ARG A 317 -25.51 -0.61 0.60
N PRO A 318 -25.88 -1.60 1.44
CA PRO A 318 -25.15 -2.86 1.47
C PRO A 318 -25.18 -3.63 0.12
N GLN A 319 -26.22 -3.44 -0.72
CA GLN A 319 -26.32 -3.96 -2.09
C GLN A 319 -25.16 -3.51 -2.98
N ASP A 320 -24.64 -2.30 -2.75
CA ASP A 320 -23.66 -1.66 -3.63
C ASP A 320 -22.25 -2.25 -3.41
N VAL A 321 -22.04 -3.02 -2.33
CA VAL A 321 -20.77 -3.69 -2.01
C VAL A 321 -20.76 -5.10 -2.59
N ALA A 322 -19.76 -5.45 -3.40
CA ALA A 322 -19.66 -6.75 -4.07
C ALA A 322 -18.64 -7.70 -3.44
N TYR A 323 -17.67 -7.18 -2.71
CA TYR A 323 -16.61 -7.97 -2.08
C TYR A 323 -16.22 -7.38 -0.72
N ILE A 324 -15.89 -8.26 0.22
CA ILE A 324 -15.32 -7.90 1.51
C ILE A 324 -13.95 -8.58 1.67
N GLU A 325 -12.91 -7.77 1.81
CA GLU A 325 -11.65 -8.21 2.40
C GLU A 325 -11.82 -8.18 3.93
N ALA A 326 -12.08 -9.34 4.49
CA ALA A 326 -12.38 -9.52 5.90
C ALA A 326 -11.13 -9.43 6.78
N HIS A 327 -11.35 -9.31 8.10
CA HIS A 327 -10.30 -9.54 9.07
C HIS A 327 -9.83 -10.99 9.01
N GLY A 328 -10.76 -11.96 8.99
CA GLY A 328 -10.59 -13.37 8.62
C GLY A 328 -9.25 -13.96 9.05
N THR A 329 -9.11 -14.23 10.35
CA THR A 329 -7.86 -14.73 10.93
C THR A 329 -7.72 -16.23 10.87
N GLY A 330 -8.78 -16.98 10.54
CA GLY A 330 -8.74 -18.44 10.61
C GLY A 330 -8.92 -18.95 12.04
N THR A 331 -9.53 -18.15 12.92
CA THR A 331 -9.77 -18.56 14.31
C THR A 331 -11.12 -19.23 14.44
N SER A 332 -11.17 -20.31 15.23
CA SER A 332 -12.37 -21.13 15.42
C SER A 332 -13.59 -20.37 15.96
N LEU A 333 -13.33 -19.33 16.77
CA LEU A 333 -14.32 -18.41 17.35
C LEU A 333 -14.54 -17.15 16.51
N GLY A 334 -13.48 -16.53 16.00
CA GLY A 334 -13.57 -15.23 15.33
C GLY A 334 -14.24 -15.31 13.96
N ASP A 335 -13.94 -16.34 13.16
CA ASP A 335 -14.47 -16.46 11.81
C ASP A 335 -16.01 -16.57 11.78
N PRO A 336 -16.69 -17.41 12.61
CA PRO A 336 -18.15 -17.44 12.65
C PRO A 336 -18.80 -16.12 13.11
N ILE A 337 -18.15 -15.39 14.03
CA ILE A 337 -18.63 -14.09 14.52
C ILE A 337 -18.57 -13.06 13.39
N GLU A 338 -17.46 -12.98 12.68
CA GLU A 338 -17.30 -12.06 11.56
C GLU A 338 -18.26 -12.39 10.40
N LEU A 339 -18.37 -13.65 10.01
CA LEU A 339 -19.32 -14.08 8.96
C LEU A 339 -20.76 -13.73 9.33
N SER A 340 -21.15 -13.91 10.60
CA SER A 340 -22.48 -13.55 11.09
C SER A 340 -22.74 -12.04 11.06
N ALA A 341 -21.73 -11.23 11.40
CA ALA A 341 -21.81 -9.77 11.33
C ALA A 341 -21.92 -9.29 9.88
N LEU A 342 -21.10 -9.81 8.97
CA LEU A 342 -21.16 -9.53 7.55
C LEU A 342 -22.52 -9.91 6.96
N ARG A 343 -23.03 -11.10 7.29
CA ARG A 343 -24.35 -11.53 6.86
C ARG A 343 -25.43 -10.54 7.28
N ASN A 344 -25.46 -10.17 8.56
CA ASN A 344 -26.50 -9.29 9.09
C ASN A 344 -26.56 -7.92 8.39
N VAL A 345 -25.42 -7.45 7.88
CA VAL A 345 -25.35 -6.15 7.19
C VAL A 345 -25.60 -6.31 5.69
N TYR A 346 -24.91 -7.26 5.05
CA TYR A 346 -24.78 -7.31 3.60
C TYR A 346 -25.73 -8.29 2.89
N ALA A 347 -26.24 -9.30 3.60
CA ALA A 347 -27.01 -10.38 3.02
C ALA A 347 -28.43 -10.49 3.58
N ARG A 348 -28.60 -10.61 4.91
CA ARG A 348 -29.88 -10.94 5.54
C ARG A 348 -31.00 -9.93 5.26
N SER A 349 -30.65 -8.65 5.08
CA SER A 349 -31.60 -7.57 4.84
C SER A 349 -31.66 -7.15 3.36
N VAL A 350 -31.10 -7.96 2.46
CA VAL A 350 -30.83 -7.55 1.09
C VAL A 350 -31.11 -8.70 0.11
N ALA A 351 -32.05 -8.51 -0.80
CA ALA A 351 -32.18 -9.40 -1.95
C ALA A 351 -31.01 -9.15 -2.93
N ARG A 352 -30.15 -10.16 -3.13
CA ARG A 352 -29.06 -10.12 -4.12
C ARG A 352 -29.23 -11.22 -5.19
N PRO A 353 -28.89 -10.93 -6.46
CA PRO A 353 -28.91 -11.96 -7.50
C PRO A 353 -27.76 -12.97 -7.39
N LYS A 354 -26.67 -12.59 -6.70
CA LYS A 354 -25.51 -13.43 -6.42
C LYS A 354 -25.07 -13.20 -4.96
N PRO A 355 -24.52 -14.23 -4.29
CA PRO A 355 -23.89 -14.07 -3.00
C PRO A 355 -22.83 -12.96 -3.01
N ILE A 356 -22.71 -12.21 -1.92
CA ILE A 356 -21.57 -11.32 -1.72
C ILE A 356 -20.32 -12.16 -1.44
N LEU A 357 -19.20 -11.82 -2.08
CA LEU A 357 -17.95 -12.54 -1.92
C LEU A 357 -17.18 -12.03 -0.69
N VAL A 358 -16.61 -12.94 0.08
CA VAL A 358 -15.71 -12.64 1.20
C VAL A 358 -14.40 -13.40 1.05
N GLY A 359 -13.29 -12.80 1.47
CA GLY A 359 -11.99 -13.46 1.55
C GLY A 359 -11.06 -12.76 2.52
N SER A 360 -9.88 -13.34 2.74
CA SER A 360 -8.85 -12.76 3.60
C SER A 360 -7.49 -13.14 3.05
N VAL A 361 -6.63 -12.15 2.82
CA VAL A 361 -5.27 -12.36 2.33
C VAL A 361 -4.36 -13.07 3.32
N LYS A 362 -4.78 -13.19 4.59
CA LYS A 362 -4.00 -13.85 5.64
C LYS A 362 -3.71 -15.31 5.33
N SER A 363 -4.55 -15.98 4.53
CA SER A 363 -4.26 -17.34 4.06
C SER A 363 -3.01 -17.46 3.18
N GLN A 364 -2.56 -16.36 2.58
CA GLN A 364 -1.38 -16.35 1.72
C GLN A 364 -0.15 -15.75 2.39
N VAL A 365 -0.30 -14.65 3.14
CA VAL A 365 0.83 -13.89 3.70
C VAL A 365 0.95 -13.97 5.22
N GLY A 366 0.04 -14.69 5.88
CA GLY A 366 -0.10 -14.66 7.33
C GLY A 366 -0.75 -13.37 7.83
N HIS A 367 -0.77 -13.20 9.15
CA HIS A 367 -1.27 -12.01 9.82
C HIS A 367 -0.12 -11.02 10.07
N LEU A 368 -0.10 -9.94 9.30
CA LEU A 368 0.93 -8.88 9.41
C LEU A 368 0.68 -7.91 10.58
N GLU A 369 -0.01 -8.38 11.63
CA GLU A 369 -0.33 -7.62 12.85
C GLU A 369 -0.77 -6.18 12.57
N GLY A 370 -0.05 -5.17 13.09
CA GLY A 370 -0.36 -3.75 12.85
C GLY A 370 -0.40 -3.35 11.38
N ALA A 371 0.35 -4.03 10.52
CA ALA A 371 0.39 -3.82 9.07
C ALA A 371 -0.60 -4.68 8.26
N ALA A 372 -1.40 -5.55 8.90
CA ALA A 372 -2.34 -6.44 8.22
C ALA A 372 -3.37 -5.70 7.35
N GLY A 373 -3.81 -4.53 7.80
CA GLY A 373 -4.69 -3.65 7.04
C GLY A 373 -4.10 -3.23 5.68
N MET A 374 -2.78 -3.05 5.60
CA MET A 374 -2.12 -2.64 4.35
C MET A 374 -2.18 -3.74 3.29
N ALA A 375 -1.98 -5.00 3.67
CA ALA A 375 -2.10 -6.13 2.74
C ALA A 375 -3.53 -6.25 2.21
N GLY A 376 -4.52 -6.11 3.10
CA GLY A 376 -5.94 -6.18 2.75
C GLY A 376 -6.40 -5.02 1.86
N ILE A 377 -6.09 -3.77 2.23
CA ILE A 377 -6.54 -2.61 1.44
C ILE A 377 -5.89 -2.57 0.06
N ILE A 378 -4.61 -2.94 -0.07
CA ILE A 378 -3.93 -2.96 -1.37
C ILE A 378 -4.52 -4.07 -2.25
N LYS A 379 -4.84 -5.25 -1.69
CA LYS A 379 -5.59 -6.30 -2.39
C LYS A 379 -6.95 -5.79 -2.87
N ALA A 380 -7.71 -5.10 -2.01
CA ALA A 380 -9.01 -4.54 -2.36
C ALA A 380 -8.93 -3.49 -3.50
N ILE A 381 -7.92 -2.61 -3.46
CA ILE A 381 -7.65 -1.66 -4.55
C ILE A 381 -7.31 -2.41 -5.86
N LEU A 382 -6.52 -3.47 -5.79
CA LEU A 382 -6.17 -4.29 -6.95
C LEU A 382 -7.38 -5.04 -7.52
N ILE A 383 -8.28 -5.54 -6.67
CA ILE A 383 -9.56 -6.13 -7.09
C ILE A 383 -10.41 -5.10 -7.84
N LEU A 384 -10.52 -3.88 -7.32
CA LEU A 384 -11.22 -2.78 -8.01
C LEU A 384 -10.55 -2.39 -9.33
N ARG A 385 -9.22 -2.46 -9.40
CA ARG A 385 -8.45 -2.12 -10.60
C ARG A 385 -8.57 -3.20 -11.69
N HIS A 386 -8.43 -4.45 -11.31
CA HIS A 386 -8.41 -5.60 -12.23
C HIS A 386 -9.81 -6.19 -12.45
N ARG A 387 -10.82 -5.75 -11.69
CA ARG A 387 -12.22 -6.14 -11.81
C ARG A 387 -12.47 -7.63 -11.56
N HIS A 388 -11.67 -8.26 -10.72
CA HIS A 388 -11.79 -9.69 -10.39
C HIS A 388 -11.36 -9.94 -8.94
N VAL A 389 -12.02 -10.88 -8.26
CA VAL A 389 -11.63 -11.43 -6.96
C VAL A 389 -10.74 -12.66 -7.20
N PRO A 390 -9.53 -12.72 -6.60
CA PRO A 390 -8.70 -13.92 -6.64
C PRO A 390 -9.32 -15.05 -5.81
N ALA A 391 -8.96 -16.30 -6.12
CA ALA A 391 -9.38 -17.45 -5.33
C ALA A 391 -8.79 -17.37 -3.90
N GLN A 392 -9.57 -17.79 -2.90
CA GLN A 392 -9.13 -17.87 -1.53
C GLN A 392 -8.26 -19.12 -1.33
N VAL A 393 -7.01 -18.89 -0.93
CA VAL A 393 -6.09 -19.97 -0.54
C VAL A 393 -6.52 -20.55 0.82
N ASN A 394 -6.23 -21.84 1.03
CA ASN A 394 -6.54 -22.58 2.26
C ASN A 394 -8.04 -22.65 2.64
N PHE A 395 -8.93 -22.66 1.64
CA PHE A 395 -10.36 -22.84 1.82
C PHE A 395 -10.87 -24.04 1.00
N SER A 396 -11.20 -25.12 1.68
CA SER A 396 -11.67 -26.40 1.13
C SER A 396 -13.09 -26.73 1.57
N THR A 397 -13.31 -26.78 2.88
CA THR A 397 -14.58 -27.17 3.49
C THR A 397 -15.13 -25.97 4.24
N PRO A 398 -16.31 -25.44 3.87
CA PRO A 398 -16.89 -24.29 4.55
C PRO A 398 -17.09 -24.55 6.05
N ASN A 399 -16.80 -23.56 6.90
CA ASN A 399 -16.92 -23.70 8.35
C ASN A 399 -18.36 -24.05 8.76
N PRO A 400 -18.61 -25.19 9.44
CA PRO A 400 -19.97 -25.66 9.77
C PRO A 400 -20.66 -24.83 10.85
N ARG A 401 -19.94 -23.95 11.56
CA ARG A 401 -20.51 -23.00 12.52
C ARG A 401 -21.23 -21.83 11.84
N PHE A 402 -21.12 -21.70 10.52
CA PHE A 402 -21.84 -20.72 9.71
C PHE A 402 -22.78 -21.43 8.71
N ARG A 403 -24.00 -20.90 8.52
CA ARG A 403 -25.03 -21.52 7.67
C ARG A 403 -24.92 -21.05 6.21
N TRP A 404 -24.01 -21.60 5.43
CA TRP A 404 -23.71 -21.08 4.09
C TRP A 404 -24.88 -21.06 3.08
N SER A 405 -25.75 -22.07 3.08
CA SER A 405 -26.77 -22.26 2.02
C SER A 405 -27.79 -21.13 1.90
N ASP A 406 -28.08 -20.44 3.00
CA ASP A 406 -29.22 -19.51 3.09
C ASP A 406 -28.77 -18.06 3.27
N GLU A 407 -27.47 -17.82 3.44
CA GLU A 407 -26.95 -16.56 4.01
C GLU A 407 -26.33 -15.62 2.96
N GLN A 408 -26.54 -15.90 1.66
CA GLN A 408 -26.08 -15.11 0.50
C GLN A 408 -24.65 -14.57 0.61
N LEU A 409 -23.76 -15.37 1.19
CA LEU A 409 -22.32 -15.12 1.35
C LEU A 409 -21.56 -16.33 0.79
N ASP A 410 -20.48 -16.09 0.06
CA ASP A 410 -19.61 -17.15 -0.46
C ASP A 410 -18.14 -16.73 -0.46
N VAL A 411 -17.26 -17.72 -0.47
CA VAL A 411 -15.81 -17.54 -0.55
C VAL A 411 -15.38 -17.99 -1.94
N ALA A 412 -14.66 -17.13 -2.65
CA ALA A 412 -14.24 -17.40 -4.02
C ALA A 412 -13.28 -18.60 -4.09
N ARG A 413 -13.72 -19.74 -4.65
CA ARG A 413 -12.87 -20.93 -4.89
C ARG A 413 -12.07 -20.84 -6.20
N CYS A 414 -12.53 -20.00 -7.11
CA CYS A 414 -11.88 -19.68 -8.37
C CYS A 414 -11.97 -18.17 -8.61
N ARG A 415 -11.24 -17.68 -9.61
CA ARG A 415 -11.28 -16.26 -9.99
C ARG A 415 -12.71 -15.87 -10.37
N ALA A 416 -13.26 -14.84 -9.71
CA ALA A 416 -14.62 -14.37 -9.93
C ALA A 416 -14.63 -12.91 -10.43
N PRO A 417 -15.44 -12.55 -11.45
CA PRO A 417 -15.50 -11.18 -11.96
C PRO A 417 -16.26 -10.24 -11.00
N LEU A 418 -15.86 -8.96 -10.99
CA LEU A 418 -16.67 -7.86 -10.45
C LEU A 418 -17.44 -7.19 -11.59
N ASP A 419 -18.60 -7.75 -11.92
CA ASP A 419 -19.41 -7.38 -13.11
C ASP A 419 -19.86 -5.91 -13.10
N ASP A 420 -20.38 -5.40 -11.98
CA ASP A 420 -20.86 -4.01 -11.89
C ASP A 420 -19.68 -3.03 -11.77
N PRO A 421 -19.39 -2.18 -12.77
CA PRO A 421 -18.26 -1.25 -12.74
C PRO A 421 -18.28 -0.25 -11.58
N ARG A 422 -19.42 -0.07 -10.91
CA ARG A 422 -19.61 0.81 -9.74
C ARG A 422 -19.47 0.07 -8.40
N ALA A 423 -19.33 -1.26 -8.42
CA ALA A 423 -19.24 -2.11 -7.25
C ALA A 423 -18.21 -1.60 -6.24
N LEU A 424 -18.63 -1.49 -4.99
CA LEU A 424 -17.81 -1.12 -3.85
C LEU A 424 -17.16 -2.35 -3.22
N VAL A 425 -16.08 -2.12 -2.48
CA VAL A 425 -15.36 -3.15 -1.72
C VAL A 425 -15.22 -2.73 -0.26
N GLY A 426 -15.56 -3.61 0.66
CA GLY A 426 -15.32 -3.42 2.10
C GLY A 426 -13.97 -3.98 2.55
N VAL A 427 -13.34 -3.35 3.54
CA VAL A 427 -12.12 -3.85 4.18
C VAL A 427 -12.27 -3.77 5.70
N SER A 428 -12.12 -4.89 6.40
CA SER A 428 -12.27 -4.98 7.86
C SER A 428 -10.93 -5.19 8.58
N GLY A 429 -10.80 -4.61 9.78
CA GLY A 429 -9.73 -4.94 10.72
C GLY A 429 -10.24 -4.87 12.16
N PHE A 430 -10.03 -5.93 12.92
CA PHE A 430 -10.50 -6.05 14.30
C PHE A 430 -9.29 -6.31 15.20
N GLY A 431 -9.00 -5.37 16.09
CA GLY A 431 -7.88 -5.46 17.02
C GLY A 431 -8.20 -6.36 18.20
N ILE A 432 -7.21 -7.08 18.73
CA ILE A 432 -7.40 -7.93 19.92
C ILE A 432 -7.76 -7.13 21.18
N THR A 433 -7.46 -5.82 21.18
CA THR A 433 -7.90 -4.86 22.22
C THR A 433 -9.36 -4.41 22.06
N GLY A 434 -10.08 -4.97 21.09
CA GLY A 434 -11.48 -4.66 20.79
C GLY A 434 -11.69 -3.45 19.88
N THR A 435 -10.64 -2.81 19.35
CA THR A 435 -10.81 -1.69 18.39
C THR A 435 -11.10 -2.21 16.99
N ASN A 436 -12.30 -1.93 16.48
CA ASN A 436 -12.73 -2.34 15.14
C ASN A 436 -12.70 -1.18 14.16
N VAL A 437 -12.38 -1.49 12.91
CA VAL A 437 -12.43 -0.54 11.80
C VAL A 437 -12.97 -1.21 10.54
N HIS A 438 -13.78 -0.46 9.80
CA HIS A 438 -14.28 -0.87 8.50
C HIS A 438 -14.16 0.28 7.50
N LEU A 439 -13.63 -0.01 6.31
CA LEU A 439 -13.48 0.92 5.20
C LEU A 439 -14.36 0.49 4.03
N ILE A 440 -14.93 1.47 3.31
CA ILE A 440 -15.66 1.25 2.05
C ILE A 440 -14.89 1.95 0.93
N LEU A 441 -14.45 1.17 -0.05
CA LEU A 441 -13.73 1.63 -1.24
C LEU A 441 -14.65 1.65 -2.46
N ALA A 442 -14.57 2.73 -3.22
CA ALA A 442 -15.18 2.87 -4.53
C ALA A 442 -14.11 2.79 -5.64
N PRO A 443 -14.48 2.33 -6.84
CA PRO A 443 -13.60 2.37 -8.00
C PRO A 443 -13.19 3.81 -8.33
N ARG A 444 -12.05 3.97 -8.99
CA ARG A 444 -11.61 5.28 -9.50
C ARG A 444 -12.67 5.90 -10.43
N PRO A 445 -12.83 7.23 -10.46
CA PRO A 445 -13.69 7.89 -11.44
C PRO A 445 -13.24 7.59 -12.87
N THR A 446 -14.20 7.38 -13.78
CA THR A 446 -13.93 7.30 -15.21
C THR A 446 -13.51 8.68 -15.73
N ARG A 447 -12.30 8.76 -16.30
CA ARG A 447 -11.83 9.97 -17.00
C ARG A 447 -11.54 9.60 -18.45
N GLU A 448 -12.16 10.30 -19.38
CA GLU A 448 -11.78 10.23 -20.79
C GLU A 448 -10.38 10.82 -20.95
N VAL A 449 -9.46 10.03 -21.50
CA VAL A 449 -8.14 10.51 -21.86
C VAL A 449 -8.26 11.10 -23.26
N ALA A 450 -8.14 12.43 -23.37
CA ALA A 450 -8.10 13.09 -24.68
C ALA A 450 -6.84 12.62 -25.43
N ALA A 451 -7.05 11.81 -26.48
CA ALA A 451 -5.99 11.40 -27.39
C ALA A 451 -5.64 12.60 -28.27
N ASN A 452 -4.51 13.25 -27.98
CA ASN A 452 -3.92 14.22 -28.89
C ASN A 452 -2.42 14.02 -28.89
N ASP A 453 -1.93 13.23 -29.85
CA ASP A 453 -0.51 13.04 -30.10
C ASP A 453 -0.17 13.68 -31.45
N ALA A 454 0.20 14.96 -31.40
CA ALA A 454 0.90 15.58 -32.52
C ALA A 454 2.34 15.03 -32.54
N ASP A 455 2.77 14.53 -33.71
CA ASP A 455 4.12 14.04 -33.94
C ASP A 455 5.13 15.16 -33.67
N ARG A 456 5.91 14.99 -32.62
CA ARG A 456 6.81 16.01 -32.06
C ARG A 456 7.87 15.29 -31.25
N GLN A 457 9.13 15.71 -31.40
CA GLN A 457 10.25 15.17 -30.62
C GLN A 457 9.98 15.26 -29.11
N ARG A 458 10.34 14.19 -28.38
CA ARG A 458 10.16 14.08 -26.93
C ARG A 458 11.51 13.91 -26.23
N VAL A 459 11.54 14.26 -24.95
CA VAL A 459 12.74 14.16 -24.11
C VAL A 459 12.46 13.30 -22.90
N LEU A 460 13.13 12.16 -22.81
CA LEU A 460 13.09 11.31 -21.62
C LEU A 460 14.22 11.71 -20.67
N THR A 461 13.86 12.09 -19.45
CA THR A 461 14.82 12.44 -18.39
C THR A 461 14.87 11.36 -17.32
N LEU A 462 16.07 10.80 -17.10
CA LEU A 462 16.31 9.81 -16.04
C LEU A 462 17.38 10.36 -15.08
N SER A 463 17.15 10.19 -13.79
CA SER A 463 18.07 10.62 -12.73
C SER A 463 18.24 9.54 -11.66
N GLY A 464 19.36 9.58 -10.96
CA GLY A 464 19.71 8.62 -9.92
C GLY A 464 21.02 9.01 -9.27
N ARG A 465 21.15 8.77 -7.95
CA ARG A 465 22.28 9.24 -7.14
C ARG A 465 23.60 8.53 -7.46
N SER A 466 23.56 7.34 -8.05
CA SER A 466 24.75 6.60 -8.51
C SER A 466 24.64 6.17 -9.98
N ALA A 467 25.79 5.85 -10.59
CA ALA A 467 25.83 5.40 -11.99
C ALA A 467 25.06 4.09 -12.18
N GLU A 468 25.18 3.19 -11.20
CA GLU A 468 24.53 1.89 -11.12
C GLU A 468 23.01 2.06 -11.05
N ALA A 469 22.52 2.95 -10.16
CA ALA A 469 21.10 3.26 -10.04
C ALA A 469 20.51 3.79 -11.36
N ARG A 470 21.23 4.68 -12.06
CA ARG A 470 20.79 5.20 -13.37
C ARG A 470 20.77 4.11 -14.44
N GLN A 471 21.75 3.22 -14.46
CA GLN A 471 21.79 2.12 -15.42
C GLN A 471 20.66 1.13 -15.16
N ARG A 472 20.40 0.79 -13.89
CA ARG A 472 19.27 -0.04 -13.49
C ARG A 472 17.95 0.58 -13.92
N LEU A 473 17.71 1.86 -13.61
CA LEU A 473 16.50 2.58 -14.03
C LEU A 473 16.33 2.60 -15.55
N ALA A 474 17.40 2.83 -16.31
CA ALA A 474 17.34 2.81 -17.77
C ALA A 474 16.98 1.42 -18.32
N ARG A 475 17.51 0.34 -17.72
CA ARG A 475 17.12 -1.03 -18.10
C ARG A 475 15.66 -1.31 -17.79
N GLU A 476 15.17 -0.92 -16.61
CA GLU A 476 13.78 -1.08 -16.22
C GLU A 476 12.82 -0.34 -17.16
N PHE A 477 13.14 0.92 -17.51
CA PHE A 477 12.38 1.69 -18.49
C PHE A 477 12.35 0.97 -19.85
N ARG A 478 13.50 0.49 -20.34
CA ARG A 478 13.57 -0.26 -21.61
C ARG A 478 12.61 -1.45 -21.61
N THR A 479 12.66 -2.27 -20.56
CA THR A 479 11.82 -3.47 -20.44
C THR A 479 10.34 -3.09 -20.41
N LYS A 480 9.95 -2.08 -19.62
CA LYS A 480 8.55 -1.65 -19.50
C LYS A 480 8.00 -1.06 -20.81
N LEU A 481 8.82 -0.28 -21.51
CA LEU A 481 8.45 0.34 -22.78
C LEU A 481 8.34 -0.67 -23.92
N ALA A 482 9.10 -1.76 -23.87
CA ALA A 482 8.96 -2.86 -24.82
C ALA A 482 7.72 -3.72 -24.55
N ALA A 483 7.26 -3.80 -23.29
CA ALA A 483 6.18 -4.69 -22.87
C ALA A 483 4.79 -4.05 -22.92
N SER A 484 4.66 -2.75 -23.15
CA SER A 484 3.35 -2.07 -23.07
C SER A 484 3.25 -0.89 -24.03
N PRO A 485 2.15 -0.76 -24.80
CA PRO A 485 1.91 0.39 -25.68
C PRO A 485 1.48 1.60 -24.85
N VAL A 486 2.45 2.25 -24.20
CA VAL A 486 2.25 3.50 -23.46
C VAL A 486 2.64 4.70 -24.33
N SER A 487 1.88 5.80 -24.26
CA SER A 487 2.24 7.01 -25.02
C SER A 487 3.59 7.55 -24.57
N LEU A 488 4.47 7.79 -25.54
CA LEU A 488 5.79 8.39 -25.30
C LEU A 488 5.69 9.77 -24.67
N ARG A 489 4.64 10.53 -25.02
CA ARG A 489 4.33 11.82 -24.42
C ARG A 489 4.15 11.67 -22.91
N ASP A 490 3.31 10.74 -22.49
CA ASP A 490 2.96 10.55 -21.08
C ASP A 490 4.15 10.03 -20.26
N VAL A 491 4.95 9.12 -20.83
CA VAL A 491 6.17 8.63 -20.20
C VAL A 491 7.17 9.76 -20.01
N CYS A 492 7.43 10.55 -21.05
CA CYS A 492 8.36 11.67 -20.98
C CYS A 492 7.88 12.76 -20.02
N TYR A 493 6.58 13.07 -20.02
CA TYR A 493 5.96 14.00 -19.08
C TYR A 493 6.12 13.50 -17.64
N THR A 494 5.73 12.26 -17.36
CA THR A 494 5.79 11.67 -16.01
C THR A 494 7.22 11.64 -15.49
N ALA A 495 8.17 11.15 -16.30
CA ALA A 495 9.58 11.12 -15.93
C ALA A 495 10.16 12.53 -15.72
N SER A 496 9.66 13.54 -16.45
CA SER A 496 10.18 14.91 -16.41
C SER A 496 9.58 15.77 -15.31
N VAL A 497 8.29 15.65 -15.04
CA VAL A 497 7.53 16.54 -14.16
C VAL A 497 7.15 15.87 -12.84
N ARG A 498 6.87 14.56 -12.86
CA ARG A 498 6.29 13.80 -11.74
C ARG A 498 7.33 12.91 -11.03
N ARG A 499 8.62 13.27 -11.13
CA ARG A 499 9.74 12.55 -10.51
C ARG A 499 10.79 13.50 -9.95
N GLU A 500 11.34 13.13 -8.80
CA GLU A 500 12.46 13.83 -8.17
C GLU A 500 13.66 13.93 -9.13
N LYS A 501 14.35 15.08 -9.09
CA LYS A 501 15.54 15.32 -9.92
C LYS A 501 16.79 15.13 -9.10
N LEU A 502 17.22 13.88 -8.97
CA LEU A 502 18.36 13.49 -8.17
C LEU A 502 19.69 13.97 -8.78
N ARG A 503 20.48 14.73 -8.00
CA ARG A 503 21.87 15.15 -8.31
C ARG A 503 22.88 14.07 -7.88
N PRO A 504 24.06 13.95 -8.53
CA PRO A 504 24.74 14.94 -9.40
C PRO A 504 24.59 14.74 -10.92
N SER A 505 23.64 13.93 -11.39
CA SER A 505 23.74 13.41 -12.77
C SER A 505 22.39 13.15 -13.43
N ARG A 506 22.07 14.01 -14.40
CA ARG A 506 20.94 13.86 -15.32
C ARG A 506 21.44 13.20 -16.61
N ARG A 507 20.66 12.28 -17.18
CA ARG A 507 20.78 11.93 -18.61
C ARG A 507 19.52 12.38 -19.33
N VAL A 508 19.74 13.05 -20.46
CA VAL A 508 18.69 13.55 -21.35
C VAL A 508 18.86 12.81 -22.66
N ARG A 509 17.80 12.15 -23.16
CA ARG A 509 17.78 11.55 -24.50
C ARG A 509 16.58 12.10 -25.28
N ARG A 510 16.82 12.48 -26.55
CA ARG A 510 15.78 12.83 -27.53
C ARG A 510 15.31 11.57 -28.25
N TYR A 511 14.01 11.47 -28.48
CA TYR A 511 13.39 10.41 -29.26
C TYR A 511 12.32 10.99 -30.20
N ASP A 512 12.28 10.47 -31.42
CA ASP A 512 11.13 10.47 -32.34
C ASP A 512 10.40 9.11 -32.24
N GLU A 513 9.18 9.00 -32.78
CA GLU A 513 8.40 7.76 -32.72
C GLU A 513 9.10 6.59 -33.43
N SER A 514 9.86 6.85 -34.49
CA SER A 514 10.60 5.86 -35.27
C SER A 514 11.93 5.40 -34.60
N GLY A 515 12.57 6.23 -33.79
CA GLY A 515 13.79 5.92 -33.04
C GLY A 515 13.56 5.05 -31.80
N PHE A 516 12.30 4.80 -31.44
CA PHE A 516 11.84 4.11 -30.25
C PHE A 516 11.44 2.63 -30.50
N HIS A 517 12.11 1.94 -31.43
CA HIS A 517 11.80 0.53 -31.71
C HIS A 517 12.44 -0.43 -30.65
N PRO A 518 11.72 -1.46 -30.14
CA PRO A 518 12.24 -2.42 -29.15
C PRO A 518 13.52 -3.18 -29.55
N GLY A 519 13.78 -3.33 -30.85
CA GLY A 519 14.98 -3.98 -31.40
C GLY A 519 16.20 -3.06 -31.55
N ASN A 520 16.10 -1.78 -31.20
CA ASN A 520 17.16 -0.82 -31.46
C ASN A 520 18.31 -0.98 -30.45
N ARG A 521 19.41 -1.63 -30.89
CA ARG A 521 20.65 -1.84 -30.09
C ARG A 521 21.29 -0.51 -29.59
N ARG A 522 20.83 0.66 -30.07
CA ARG A 522 21.22 2.01 -29.58
C ARG A 522 20.66 2.36 -28.19
N PHE A 523 19.83 1.50 -27.61
CA PHE A 523 19.50 1.52 -26.18
C PHE A 523 20.58 0.81 -25.32
N SER A 524 21.82 0.67 -25.82
CA SER A 524 22.97 0.25 -25.00
C SER A 524 23.63 1.43 -24.31
N ALA A 525 24.31 1.15 -23.20
CA ALA A 525 25.05 2.12 -22.41
C ALA A 525 26.33 2.63 -23.11
N SER A 526 26.68 2.11 -24.30
CA SER A 526 28.04 2.21 -24.86
C SER A 526 28.19 2.72 -26.29
N ARG A 527 27.15 2.83 -27.14
CA ARG A 527 27.29 3.44 -28.48
C ARG A 527 26.12 4.37 -28.83
N CYS A 528 26.44 5.63 -29.11
CA CYS A 528 25.52 6.76 -29.28
C CYS A 528 25.54 7.28 -30.72
N VAL A 529 24.38 7.61 -31.27
CA VAL A 529 24.22 8.47 -32.45
C VAL A 529 23.12 9.48 -32.10
N GLY A 530 23.47 10.77 -32.08
CA GLY A 530 22.59 11.89 -31.69
C GLY A 530 23.14 12.72 -30.52
N HIS A 531 23.07 14.06 -30.65
CA HIS A 531 23.68 15.05 -29.73
C HIS A 531 23.38 14.75 -28.26
N LEU A 532 24.41 14.36 -27.51
CA LEU A 532 24.36 14.05 -26.09
C LEU A 532 24.97 15.21 -25.31
N ALA A 533 24.21 15.84 -24.41
CA ALA A 533 24.77 16.68 -23.36
C ALA A 533 25.03 15.80 -22.12
N ARG A 534 26.22 15.22 -22.00
CA ARG A 534 26.67 14.51 -20.79
C ARG A 534 27.26 15.59 -19.88
N ARG A 535 26.49 16.08 -18.90
CA ARG A 535 27.04 17.01 -17.90
C ARG A 535 26.86 16.41 -16.51
N GLN A 536 27.98 16.11 -15.84
CA GLN A 536 28.02 16.25 -14.38
C GLN A 536 27.86 17.74 -14.12
N GLN A 537 26.79 18.15 -13.42
CA GLN A 537 26.66 19.54 -13.03
C GLN A 537 27.63 19.82 -11.87
N PRO A 538 28.42 20.91 -11.90
CA PRO A 538 29.18 21.34 -10.73
C PRO A 538 28.23 21.62 -9.55
N GLU A 539 28.74 21.50 -8.33
CA GLU A 539 27.95 21.51 -7.09
C GLU A 539 27.23 22.83 -6.77
N LYS A 540 27.53 23.94 -7.46
CA LYS A 540 26.95 25.25 -7.14
C LYS A 540 26.41 26.00 -8.36
N ALA A 541 25.22 26.59 -8.12
CA ALA A 541 24.39 27.45 -8.97
C ALA A 541 23.73 26.82 -10.22
N ALA A 542 22.48 27.25 -10.49
CA ALA A 542 21.87 27.08 -11.80
C ALA A 542 22.71 27.86 -12.83
N PRO A 543 22.91 27.34 -14.06
CA PRO A 543 23.69 28.06 -15.05
C PRO A 543 23.01 29.41 -15.37
N CYS A 544 23.79 30.50 -15.36
CA CYS A 544 23.35 31.77 -15.96
C CYS A 544 23.18 31.55 -17.46
N LEU A 545 21.99 31.83 -17.98
CA LEU A 545 21.68 31.71 -19.39
C LEU A 545 21.95 33.05 -20.06
N CYS A 546 22.97 33.12 -20.91
CA CYS A 546 23.13 34.23 -21.85
C CYS A 546 22.42 33.85 -23.14
N LEU A 547 21.43 34.65 -23.55
CA LEU A 547 20.72 34.48 -24.81
C LEU A 547 21.32 35.46 -25.83
N PRO A 548 22.23 35.02 -26.73
CA PRO A 548 22.74 35.91 -27.77
C PRO A 548 21.63 36.22 -28.77
N TRP A 549 21.38 37.50 -29.02
CA TRP A 549 20.48 37.94 -30.08
C TRP A 549 21.26 37.96 -31.40
N ALA A 550 20.94 37.06 -32.32
CA ALA A 550 21.52 37.09 -33.66
C ALA A 550 20.88 38.23 -34.47
N GLY A 551 21.69 39.20 -34.92
CA GLY A 551 21.26 40.26 -35.84
C GLY A 551 20.87 39.73 -37.24
N LEU A 552 20.31 40.61 -38.06
CA LEU A 552 19.64 40.34 -39.36
C LEU A 552 20.37 39.45 -40.40
N MET A 553 21.64 39.11 -40.22
CA MET A 553 22.39 38.26 -41.17
C MET A 553 22.15 36.74 -41.01
N ALA A 554 21.35 36.30 -40.02
CA ALA A 554 21.11 34.87 -39.79
C ALA A 554 20.00 34.25 -40.66
N SER A 555 19.40 34.98 -41.60
CA SER A 555 18.43 34.40 -42.55
C SER A 555 19.17 33.71 -43.71
N ARG A 556 19.16 32.38 -43.74
CA ARG A 556 19.58 31.63 -44.94
C ARG A 556 18.63 31.97 -46.09
N ARG A 557 19.10 32.72 -47.10
CA ARG A 557 18.46 32.80 -48.41
C ARG A 557 18.40 31.38 -48.99
N TRP A 558 17.20 30.84 -49.17
CA TRP A 558 17.00 29.72 -50.09
C TRP A 558 17.09 30.29 -51.51
N GLY A 559 18.27 30.16 -52.11
CA GLY A 559 18.44 30.40 -53.54
C GLY A 559 17.78 29.26 -54.31
N GLY A 560 16.66 29.56 -54.97
CA GLY A 560 16.17 28.74 -56.07
C GLY A 560 17.16 28.85 -57.22
N VAL A 561 17.56 27.70 -57.77
CA VAL A 561 18.04 27.59 -59.13
C VAL A 561 17.01 26.74 -59.86
N VAL A 562 16.58 27.31 -60.99
CA VAL A 562 15.56 26.88 -61.96
C VAL A 562 15.83 25.48 -62.49
#